data_AF-A0AA86AN00-F1
#
_entry.id   AF-A0AA86AN00-F1
#
_cell.length_a   1.000
_cell.length_b   1.000
_cell.length_c   1.000
_cell.angle_alpha   90.00
_cell.angle_beta   90.00
_cell.angle_gamma   90.00
#
_symmetry.space_group_name_H-M   'P 1'
#
loop_
_entity.id
_entity.type
_entity.pdbx_description
1 polymer ?
#
loop_
_entity_poly.entity_id
_entity_poly.type
_entity_poly.pdbx_seq_one_letter_code
_entity_poly.pdbx_strand_id
1 'polypeptide(L)'
;MFSKIKKFFEIKPDDTLDYMDPDKLLKNKKRVLKDPLNQADEDEFFRQMEEEEQFIDHLNAQEEEQTAPQNNASRESVLKKMRQCMQERDWNPKHHPKIMIALATLVLGIVILAIILHETPNPLIGKWRPQGKNVFLPVGDIEFAKDKFQALGISTMVKYDIDETKIQVIDVATDTGIIFYITGDKTIEVNLLGVKTSYKKMEK
;
A
#
# COMPACT_ATOMS: atom_id res chain seq x y z
N MET A 1 -29.26 7.31 -7.35
CA MET A 1 -29.22 6.90 -5.93
C MET A 1 -27.81 6.89 -5.31
N PHE A 2 -26.85 7.70 -5.79
CA PHE A 2 -25.47 7.73 -5.26
C PHE A 2 -25.17 8.89 -4.28
N SER A 3 -26.17 9.69 -3.91
CA SER A 3 -25.97 10.88 -3.07
C SER A 3 -25.74 10.56 -1.58
N LYS A 4 -26.12 9.37 -1.10
CA LYS A 4 -26.00 9.01 0.32
C LYS A 4 -24.62 8.48 0.75
N ILE A 5 -23.76 8.07 -0.20
CA ILE A 5 -22.44 7.51 0.12
C ILE A 5 -21.36 8.61 0.27
N LYS A 6 -21.54 9.76 -0.40
CA LYS A 6 -20.59 10.90 -0.30
C LYS A 6 -20.51 11.53 1.09
N LYS A 7 -21.57 11.42 1.90
CA LYS A 7 -21.61 12.00 3.27
C LYS A 7 -20.82 11.20 4.31
N PHE A 8 -20.35 9.99 4.00
CA PHE A 8 -19.50 9.20 4.91
C PHE A 8 -18.00 9.47 4.75
N PHE A 9 -17.60 10.17 3.68
CA PHE A 9 -16.20 10.55 3.42
C PHE A 9 -15.89 12.01 3.75
N GLU A 10 -16.85 12.77 4.30
CA GLU A 10 -16.57 14.05 4.94
C GLU A 10 -15.90 13.79 6.29
N ILE A 11 -14.59 13.54 6.22
CA ILE A 11 -13.67 13.70 7.34
C ILE A 11 -13.87 15.15 7.81
N LYS A 12 -14.39 15.33 9.02
CA LYS A 12 -14.41 16.65 9.67
C LYS A 12 -12.96 17.15 9.69
N PRO A 13 -12.68 18.36 9.19
CA PRO A 13 -11.35 18.92 9.30
C PRO A 13 -11.03 19.00 10.79
N ASP A 14 -9.93 18.37 11.18
CA ASP A 14 -9.44 18.37 12.54
C ASP A 14 -8.88 19.77 12.81
N ASP A 15 -9.60 20.58 13.60
CA ASP A 15 -9.19 21.93 14.00
C ASP A 15 -7.90 21.92 14.87
N THR A 16 -7.35 20.75 15.18
CA THR A 16 -6.08 20.58 15.91
C THR A 16 -4.83 20.57 15.02
N LEU A 17 -4.90 21.03 13.78
CA LEU A 17 -3.71 21.22 12.92
C LEU A 17 -3.59 22.63 12.31
N ASP A 18 -4.56 23.51 12.57
CA ASP A 18 -4.65 24.83 11.95
C ASP A 18 -3.59 25.83 12.50
N TYR A 19 -2.88 25.46 13.57
CA TYR A 19 -1.79 26.23 14.17
C TYR A 19 -0.41 25.98 13.52
N MET A 20 -0.28 24.99 12.64
CA MET A 20 0.99 24.71 11.94
C MET A 20 1.04 25.23 10.50
N ASP A 21 0.03 25.98 10.06
CA ASP A 21 -0.07 26.45 8.67
C ASP A 21 0.69 27.79 8.51
N PRO A 22 1.90 27.79 7.91
CA PRO A 22 2.78 28.97 7.88
C PRO A 22 2.17 30.14 7.09
N ASP A 23 1.30 29.86 6.13
CA ASP A 23 0.66 30.85 5.28
C ASP A 23 -0.46 31.63 5.99
N LYS A 24 -1.08 31.06 7.04
CA LYS A 24 -2.07 31.78 7.87
C LYS A 24 -1.41 32.70 8.90
N LEU A 25 -0.25 32.32 9.45
CA LEU A 25 0.51 33.17 10.38
C LEU A 25 1.07 34.43 9.69
N LEU A 26 1.46 34.32 8.41
CA LEU A 26 1.99 35.45 7.64
C LEU A 26 0.91 36.44 7.17
N LYS A 27 -0.34 35.99 7.00
CA LYS A 27 -1.45 36.89 6.59
C LYS A 27 -1.83 37.90 7.68
N ASN A 28 -1.75 37.53 8.96
CA ASN A 28 -2.07 38.43 10.06
C ASN A 28 -0.94 39.41 10.40
N LYS A 29 0.33 39.07 10.10
CA LYS A 29 1.47 39.98 10.29
C LYS A 29 1.62 41.07 9.23
N LYS A 30 0.85 41.00 8.14
CA LYS A 30 0.97 41.96 7.01
C LYS A 30 0.51 43.39 7.32
N ARG A 31 -0.02 43.66 8.52
CA ARG A 31 -0.44 45.02 8.94
C ARG A 31 0.58 45.76 9.81
N VAL A 32 1.68 45.14 10.22
CA VAL A 32 2.71 45.81 11.03
C VAL A 32 4.08 45.54 10.43
N LEU A 33 4.26 45.93 9.16
CA LEU A 33 5.59 46.14 8.61
C LEU A 33 5.87 47.64 8.71
N LYS A 34 6.06 48.12 9.93
CA LYS A 34 6.76 49.39 10.17
C LYS A 34 8.24 49.07 10.32
N ASP A 35 9.03 49.96 9.75
CA ASP A 35 10.48 49.91 9.58
C ASP A 35 11.21 49.48 10.88
N PRO A 36 12.02 48.41 10.89
CA PRO A 36 12.61 47.83 12.10
C PRO A 36 13.83 48.60 12.65
N LEU A 37 13.93 49.91 12.42
CA LEU A 37 15.10 50.72 12.80
C LEU A 37 14.78 51.87 13.76
N ASN A 38 13.67 51.79 14.49
CA ASN A 38 13.32 52.78 15.51
C ASN A 38 13.73 52.28 16.90
N GLN A 39 14.84 52.82 17.41
CA GLN A 39 15.48 52.40 18.67
C GLN A 39 14.57 52.50 19.90
N ALA A 40 13.55 53.36 19.85
CA ALA A 40 12.55 53.50 20.91
C ALA A 40 11.57 52.32 21.00
N ASP A 41 11.26 51.66 19.88
CA ASP A 41 10.36 50.51 19.84
C ASP A 41 11.08 49.22 20.26
N GLU A 42 12.40 49.15 20.09
CA GLU A 42 13.24 48.06 20.60
C GLU A 42 13.32 48.08 22.13
N ASP A 43 13.57 49.25 22.73
CA ASP A 43 13.62 49.41 24.19
C ASP A 43 12.26 49.08 24.84
N GLU A 44 11.15 49.43 24.17
CA GLU A 44 9.81 49.09 24.66
C GLU A 44 9.51 47.58 24.52
N PHE A 45 10.01 46.94 23.46
CA PHE A 45 9.93 45.49 23.26
C PHE A 45 10.74 44.71 24.31
N PHE A 46 11.98 45.14 24.60
CA PHE A 46 12.79 44.51 25.65
C PHE A 46 12.21 44.72 27.04
N ARG A 47 11.66 45.92 27.33
CA ARG A 47 10.99 46.18 28.61
C ARG A 47 9.72 45.34 28.78
N GLN A 48 8.96 45.13 27.71
CA GLN A 48 7.78 44.28 27.73
C GLN A 48 8.16 42.79 27.91
N MET A 49 9.26 42.36 27.30
CA MET A 49 9.77 40.99 27.47
C MET A 49 10.30 40.75 28.89
N GLU A 50 10.95 41.74 29.50
CA GLU A 50 11.46 41.67 30.88
C GLU A 50 10.32 41.70 31.91
N GLU A 51 9.24 42.46 31.65
CA GLU A 51 8.00 42.41 32.44
C GLU A 51 7.28 41.06 32.30
N GLU A 52 7.30 40.45 31.10
CA GLU A 52 6.71 39.13 30.85
C GLU A 52 7.53 38.01 31.50
N GLU A 53 8.87 38.09 31.47
CA GLU A 53 9.76 37.19 32.23
C GLU A 53 9.55 37.32 33.74
N GLN A 54 9.44 38.54 34.28
CA GLN A 54 9.14 38.73 35.70
C GLN A 54 7.75 38.17 36.07
N PHE A 55 6.75 38.31 35.20
CA PHE A 55 5.43 37.72 35.43
C PHE A 55 5.46 36.18 35.39
N ILE A 56 6.27 35.59 34.49
CA ILE A 56 6.51 34.15 34.41
C ILE A 56 7.28 33.66 35.64
N ASP A 57 8.28 34.39 36.11
CA ASP A 57 9.03 34.07 37.33
C ASP A 57 8.16 34.20 38.58
N HIS A 58 7.25 35.18 38.64
CA HIS A 58 6.25 35.28 39.70
C HIS A 58 5.21 34.15 39.64
N LEU A 59 4.79 33.73 38.44
CA LEU A 59 3.92 32.55 38.25
C LEU A 59 4.64 31.25 38.64
N ASN A 60 5.90 31.09 38.26
CA ASN A 60 6.71 29.92 38.63
C ASN A 60 7.03 29.90 40.13
N ALA A 61 7.33 31.04 40.75
CA ALA A 61 7.52 31.14 42.19
C ALA A 61 6.21 30.87 42.96
N GLN A 62 5.06 31.29 42.41
CA GLN A 62 3.74 31.01 42.98
C GLN A 62 3.30 29.56 42.76
N GLU A 63 3.73 28.90 41.67
CA GLU A 63 3.56 27.45 41.45
C GLU A 63 4.53 26.60 42.30
N GLU A 64 5.76 27.05 42.55
CA GLU A 64 6.70 26.39 43.46
C GLU A 64 6.28 26.53 44.93
N GLU A 65 5.69 27.66 45.35
CA GLU A 65 5.13 27.79 46.72
C GLU A 65 3.80 27.03 46.92
N GLN A 66 3.04 26.73 45.85
CA GLN A 66 1.78 25.98 45.95
C GLN A 66 1.91 24.47 45.66
N THR A 67 3.10 23.98 45.32
CA THR A 67 3.36 22.54 45.10
C THR A 67 4.14 21.89 46.25
N ALA A 68 3.81 22.23 47.49
CA ALA A 68 3.95 21.28 48.59
C ALA A 68 2.59 20.61 48.87
N PRO A 69 2.14 19.61 48.07
CA PRO A 69 1.02 18.80 48.50
C PRO A 69 1.49 18.01 49.72
N GLN A 70 0.84 18.21 50.85
CA GLN A 70 0.96 17.36 52.02
C GLN A 70 0.36 15.99 51.67
N ASN A 71 1.10 15.21 50.88
CA ASN A 71 0.61 14.00 50.23
C ASN A 71 0.81 12.81 51.16
N ASN A 72 -0.16 12.61 52.05
CA ASN A 72 -0.33 11.37 52.81
C ASN A 72 -1.09 10.29 52.00
N ALA A 73 -1.00 10.28 50.67
CA ALA A 73 -1.43 9.11 49.91
C ALA A 73 -0.33 8.05 50.00
N SER A 74 -0.65 6.90 50.59
CA SER A 74 0.29 5.79 50.76
C SER A 74 1.00 5.49 49.43
N ARG A 75 2.34 5.50 49.45
CA ARG A 75 3.20 5.15 48.31
C ARG A 75 2.77 3.84 47.63
N GLU A 76 2.10 2.96 48.37
CA GLU A 76 1.50 1.71 47.88
C GLU A 76 0.40 1.93 46.82
N SER A 77 -0.42 2.96 46.93
CA SER A 77 -1.53 3.22 46.00
C SER A 77 -1.05 3.67 44.62
N VAL A 78 0.01 4.49 44.59
CA VAL A 78 0.67 4.95 43.35
C VAL A 78 1.43 3.80 42.71
N LEU A 79 2.18 3.03 43.50
CA LEU A 79 2.89 1.83 43.02
C LEU A 79 1.92 0.76 42.50
N LYS A 80 0.74 0.61 43.11
CA LYS A 80 -0.29 -0.34 42.67
C LYS A 80 -0.95 0.10 41.37
N LYS A 81 -1.21 1.40 41.19
CA LYS A 81 -1.68 1.97 39.92
C LYS A 81 -0.62 1.85 38.82
N MET A 82 0.64 2.13 39.12
CA MET A 82 1.75 1.89 38.17
C MET A 82 1.89 0.40 37.82
N ARG A 83 1.75 -0.51 38.79
CA ARG A 83 1.76 -1.96 38.54
C ARG A 83 0.59 -2.38 37.66
N GLN A 84 -0.61 -1.85 37.87
CA GLN A 84 -1.77 -2.13 37.02
C GLN A 84 -1.56 -1.63 35.59
N CYS A 85 -1.10 -0.39 35.38
CA CYS A 85 -0.77 0.11 34.04
C CYS A 85 0.37 -0.67 33.38
N MET A 86 1.35 -1.13 34.15
CA MET A 86 2.47 -1.93 33.61
C MET A 86 2.03 -3.35 33.25
N GLN A 87 1.09 -3.93 34.01
CA GLN A 87 0.52 -5.25 33.78
C GLN A 87 -0.48 -5.26 32.62
N GLU A 88 -1.22 -4.18 32.39
CA GLU A 88 -2.05 -3.97 31.20
C GLU A 88 -1.21 -3.80 29.91
N ARG A 89 0.03 -3.35 30.05
CA ARG A 89 0.99 -3.15 28.95
C ARG A 89 1.98 -4.30 28.79
N ASP A 90 1.87 -5.34 29.61
CA ASP A 90 2.70 -6.54 29.50
C ASP A 90 2.07 -7.47 28.47
N TRP A 91 2.26 -7.14 27.18
CA TRP A 91 1.92 -8.03 26.08
C TRP A 91 2.92 -9.17 26.02
N ASN A 92 2.76 -10.13 26.95
CA ASN A 92 3.57 -11.32 26.96
C ASN A 92 2.89 -12.39 26.07
N PRO A 93 3.51 -12.82 24.96
CA PRO A 93 2.92 -13.79 24.03
C PRO A 93 2.59 -15.15 24.67
N LYS A 94 3.16 -15.45 25.86
CA LYS A 94 2.82 -16.64 26.64
C LYS A 94 1.45 -16.57 27.33
N HIS A 95 0.91 -15.38 27.62
CA HIS A 95 -0.32 -15.22 28.39
C HIS A 95 -1.58 -15.05 27.52
N HIS A 96 -1.43 -14.82 26.21
CA HIS A 96 -2.54 -14.65 25.27
C HIS A 96 -2.44 -15.58 24.04
N PRO A 97 -2.42 -16.92 24.24
CA PRO A 97 -2.27 -17.88 23.13
C PRO A 97 -3.39 -17.75 22.09
N LYS A 98 -4.59 -17.32 22.49
CA LYS A 98 -5.74 -17.12 21.59
C LYS A 98 -5.48 -16.04 20.54
N ILE A 99 -4.77 -14.97 20.89
CA ILE A 99 -4.50 -13.86 19.96
C ILE A 99 -3.36 -14.24 19.00
N MET A 100 -2.37 -14.99 19.50
CA MET A 100 -1.31 -15.56 18.66
C MET A 100 -1.86 -16.59 17.66
N ILE A 101 -2.79 -17.45 18.07
CA ILE A 101 -3.47 -18.39 17.19
C ILE A 101 -4.31 -17.63 16.15
N ALA A 102 -5.09 -16.62 16.57
CA ALA A 102 -5.88 -15.80 15.65
C ALA A 102 -5.00 -15.11 14.59
N LEU A 103 -3.87 -14.54 15.02
CA LEU A 103 -2.90 -13.92 14.11
C LEU A 103 -2.28 -14.94 13.15
N ALA A 104 -1.88 -16.12 13.64
CA ALA A 104 -1.35 -17.19 12.79
C ALA A 104 -2.37 -17.68 11.77
N THR A 105 -3.64 -17.83 12.16
CA THR A 105 -4.72 -18.22 11.23
C THR A 105 -5.03 -17.14 10.20
N LEU A 106 -4.93 -15.85 10.58
CA LEU A 106 -5.08 -14.73 9.66
C LEU A 106 -3.97 -14.75 8.60
N VAL A 107 -2.71 -14.91 9.04
CA VAL A 107 -1.56 -15.00 8.13
C VAL A 107 -1.69 -16.21 7.21
N LEU A 108 -2.06 -17.38 7.74
CA LEU A 108 -2.28 -18.58 6.93
C LEU A 108 -3.38 -18.38 5.88
N GLY A 109 -4.49 -17.74 6.28
CA GLY A 109 -5.59 -17.39 5.37
C GLY A 109 -5.15 -16.44 4.26
N ILE A 110 -4.33 -15.42 4.57
CA ILE A 110 -3.76 -14.50 3.59
C ILE A 110 -2.82 -15.25 2.63
N VAL A 111 -2.00 -16.18 3.11
CA VAL A 111 -1.09 -16.97 2.28
C VAL A 111 -1.86 -17.88 1.33
N ILE A 112 -2.89 -18.59 1.80
CA ILE A 112 -3.74 -19.44 0.95
C ILE A 112 -4.45 -18.59 -0.09
N LEU A 113 -4.99 -17.44 0.30
CA LEU A 113 -5.63 -16.50 -0.63
C LEU A 113 -4.63 -16.00 -1.68
N ALA A 114 -3.40 -15.68 -1.28
CA ALA A 114 -2.34 -15.26 -2.19
C ALA A 114 -1.97 -16.37 -3.19
N ILE A 115 -1.93 -17.64 -2.77
CA ILE A 115 -1.68 -18.77 -3.67
C ILE A 115 -2.83 -18.95 -4.67
N ILE A 116 -4.08 -18.84 -4.23
CA ILE A 116 -5.25 -18.96 -5.11
C ILE A 116 -5.31 -17.80 -6.11
N LEU A 117 -4.95 -16.59 -5.70
CA LEU A 117 -4.92 -15.41 -6.57
C LEU A 117 -3.65 -15.32 -7.42
N HIS A 118 -2.63 -16.14 -7.15
CA HIS A 118 -1.43 -16.16 -7.96
C HIS A 118 -1.74 -16.82 -9.30
N GLU A 119 -2.26 -16.04 -10.24
CA GLU A 119 -2.35 -16.44 -11.63
C GLU A 119 -0.93 -16.80 -12.10
N THR A 120 -0.73 -18.05 -12.52
CA THR A 120 0.54 -18.50 -13.10
C THR A 120 0.84 -17.62 -14.32
N PRO A 121 1.98 -16.92 -14.36
CA PRO A 121 2.30 -16.03 -15.46
C PRO A 121 2.38 -16.86 -16.75
N ASN A 122 1.53 -16.56 -17.74
CA ASN A 122 1.51 -17.28 -19.00
C ASN A 122 2.61 -16.73 -19.93
N PRO A 123 3.70 -17.50 -20.20
CA PRO A 123 4.81 -17.02 -21.03
C PRO A 123 4.43 -16.89 -22.51
N LEU A 124 3.32 -17.52 -22.95
CA LEU A 124 2.83 -17.40 -24.32
C LEU A 124 2.22 -16.04 -24.63
N ILE A 125 1.84 -15.23 -23.63
CA ILE A 125 1.16 -13.96 -23.89
C ILE A 125 2.03 -13.09 -24.82
N GLY A 126 1.41 -12.64 -25.91
CA GLY A 126 2.05 -11.84 -26.96
C GLY A 126 1.86 -12.41 -28.36
N LYS A 127 2.54 -11.76 -29.32
CA LYS A 127 2.52 -12.12 -30.75
C LYS A 127 3.69 -13.03 -31.08
N TRP A 128 3.43 -14.05 -31.90
CA TRP A 128 4.41 -15.03 -32.32
C TRP A 128 4.36 -15.20 -33.83
N ARG A 129 5.54 -15.28 -34.45
CA ARG A 129 5.71 -15.41 -35.89
C ARG A 129 6.36 -16.75 -36.22
N PRO A 130 5.86 -17.51 -37.20
CA PRO A 130 6.46 -18.79 -37.58
C PRO A 130 7.90 -18.63 -38.08
N GLN A 131 8.74 -19.59 -37.72
CA GLN A 131 10.10 -19.75 -38.22
C GLN A 131 10.17 -21.00 -39.11
N GLY A 132 10.31 -20.81 -40.42
CA GLY A 132 10.54 -21.91 -41.36
C GLY A 132 10.12 -21.61 -42.78
N LYS A 133 10.74 -22.29 -43.76
CA LYS A 133 10.35 -22.26 -45.18
C LYS A 133 9.23 -23.26 -45.52
N ASN A 134 8.99 -24.26 -44.66
CA ASN A 134 7.95 -25.28 -44.84
C ASN A 134 6.66 -24.85 -44.12
N VAL A 135 6.10 -23.74 -44.58
CA VAL A 135 4.83 -23.18 -44.12
C VAL A 135 3.71 -23.95 -44.82
N PHE A 136 3.25 -25.06 -44.23
CA PHE A 136 2.01 -25.68 -44.70
C PHE A 136 0.84 -24.95 -44.06
N LEU A 137 -0.10 -24.46 -44.88
CA LEU A 137 -1.22 -23.61 -44.45
C LEU A 137 -1.97 -24.24 -43.25
N PRO A 138 -2.32 -23.45 -42.22
CA PRO A 138 -2.27 -21.99 -42.18
C PRO A 138 -1.38 -21.50 -41.03
N VAL A 139 -0.08 -21.42 -41.28
CA VAL A 139 0.89 -20.88 -40.30
C VAL A 139 0.94 -19.35 -40.41
N GLY A 140 -0.08 -18.69 -39.87
CA GLY A 140 -0.11 -17.24 -39.74
C GLY A 140 0.63 -16.76 -38.49
N ASP A 141 0.80 -15.44 -38.38
CA ASP A 141 1.12 -14.83 -37.08
C ASP A 141 0.01 -15.22 -36.09
N ILE A 142 0.40 -15.64 -34.89
CA ILE A 142 -0.52 -16.02 -33.81
C ILE A 142 -0.36 -15.04 -32.64
N GLU A 143 -1.44 -14.76 -31.94
CA GLU A 143 -1.46 -13.88 -30.78
C GLU A 143 -2.19 -14.56 -29.63
N PHE A 144 -1.49 -14.67 -28.50
CA PHE A 144 -2.07 -15.16 -27.26
C PHE A 144 -2.38 -13.98 -26.34
N ALA A 145 -3.64 -13.86 -25.97
CA ALA A 145 -4.12 -12.98 -24.91
C ALA A 145 -4.54 -13.81 -23.69
N LYS A 146 -4.91 -13.16 -22.59
CA LYS A 146 -5.26 -13.81 -21.32
C LYS A 146 -6.42 -14.82 -21.45
N ASP A 147 -7.42 -14.48 -22.24
CA ASP A 147 -8.68 -15.22 -22.40
C ASP A 147 -8.97 -15.62 -23.86
N LYS A 148 -8.08 -15.23 -24.78
CA LYS A 148 -8.30 -15.36 -26.22
C LYS A 148 -7.05 -15.84 -26.93
N PHE A 149 -7.25 -16.66 -27.95
CA PHE A 149 -6.25 -17.07 -28.91
C PHE A 149 -6.66 -16.56 -30.29
N GLN A 150 -5.75 -15.87 -30.97
CA GLN A 150 -5.98 -15.38 -32.31
C GLN A 150 -4.97 -16.00 -33.28
N ALA A 151 -5.48 -16.59 -34.35
CA ALA A 151 -4.68 -17.12 -35.44
C ALA A 151 -5.39 -16.81 -36.76
N LEU A 152 -4.64 -16.30 -37.76
CA LEU A 152 -5.15 -16.06 -39.11
C LEU A 152 -6.39 -15.15 -39.17
N GLY A 153 -6.49 -14.22 -38.23
CA GLY A 153 -7.65 -13.33 -38.10
C GLY A 153 -8.86 -13.95 -37.39
N ILE A 154 -8.84 -15.24 -37.05
CA ILE A 154 -9.87 -15.89 -36.25
C ILE A 154 -9.51 -15.75 -34.77
N SER A 155 -10.43 -15.23 -33.96
CA SER A 155 -10.29 -15.13 -32.51
C SER A 155 -11.20 -16.15 -31.84
N THR A 156 -10.62 -16.92 -30.92
CA THR A 156 -11.30 -17.98 -30.15
C THR A 156 -11.09 -17.72 -28.68
N MET A 157 -12.10 -18.02 -27.85
CA MET A 157 -11.96 -17.95 -26.39
C MET A 157 -11.30 -19.22 -25.89
N VAL A 158 -10.25 -19.07 -25.10
CA VAL A 158 -9.42 -20.20 -24.67
C VAL A 158 -9.12 -20.15 -23.19
N LYS A 159 -8.85 -21.32 -22.62
CA LYS A 159 -8.21 -21.50 -21.33
C LYS A 159 -6.79 -22.04 -21.55
N TYR A 160 -5.90 -21.68 -20.65
CA TYR A 160 -4.52 -22.15 -20.67
C TYR A 160 -4.29 -23.10 -19.50
N ASP A 161 -3.75 -24.26 -19.80
CA ASP A 161 -3.14 -25.14 -18.80
C ASP A 161 -1.62 -25.05 -18.98
N ILE A 162 -0.93 -24.58 -17.95
CA ILE A 162 0.47 -24.16 -18.02
C ILE A 162 1.30 -25.14 -17.19
N ASP A 163 2.22 -25.81 -17.86
CA ASP A 163 3.22 -26.69 -17.29
C ASP A 163 4.62 -26.11 -17.55
N GLU A 164 5.65 -26.63 -16.90
CA GLU A 164 7.03 -26.08 -16.99
C GLU A 164 7.60 -26.14 -18.42
N THR A 165 7.20 -27.15 -19.20
CA THR A 165 7.78 -27.45 -20.53
C THR A 165 6.79 -27.32 -21.68
N LYS A 166 5.49 -27.25 -21.38
CA LYS A 166 4.41 -27.27 -22.36
C LYS A 166 3.24 -26.44 -21.87
N ILE A 167 2.50 -25.88 -22.80
CA ILE A 167 1.29 -25.11 -22.52
C ILE A 167 0.19 -25.62 -23.44
N GLN A 168 -0.90 -26.04 -22.83
CA GLN A 168 -2.07 -26.50 -23.54
C GLN A 168 -3.08 -25.35 -23.65
N VAL A 169 -3.48 -25.06 -24.87
CA VAL A 169 -4.46 -24.03 -25.21
C VAL A 169 -5.76 -24.75 -25.53
N ILE A 170 -6.75 -24.61 -24.65
CA ILE A 170 -8.02 -25.33 -24.69
C ILE A 170 -9.11 -24.37 -25.15
N ASP A 171 -9.76 -24.67 -26.27
CA ASP A 171 -10.95 -23.95 -26.72
C ASP A 171 -12.12 -24.19 -25.77
N VAL A 172 -12.70 -23.12 -25.24
CA VAL A 172 -13.81 -23.18 -24.29
C VAL A 172 -15.09 -23.70 -24.93
N ALA A 173 -15.27 -23.51 -26.24
CA ALA A 173 -16.49 -23.91 -26.93
C ALA A 173 -16.52 -25.40 -27.29
N THR A 174 -15.37 -25.96 -27.67
CA THR A 174 -15.27 -27.33 -28.18
C THR A 174 -14.53 -28.30 -27.25
N ASP A 175 -13.92 -27.78 -26.18
CA ASP A 175 -13.04 -28.52 -25.26
C ASP A 175 -11.87 -29.22 -25.97
N THR A 176 -11.49 -28.70 -27.14
CA THR A 176 -10.34 -29.20 -27.91
C THR A 176 -9.08 -28.44 -27.52
N GLY A 177 -7.97 -29.18 -27.33
CA GLY A 177 -6.70 -28.63 -26.87
C GLY A 177 -5.59 -28.73 -27.90
N ILE A 178 -4.82 -27.66 -28.07
CA ILE A 178 -3.57 -27.63 -28.83
C ILE A 178 -2.41 -27.48 -27.85
N ILE A 179 -1.40 -28.35 -27.95
CA ILE A 179 -0.23 -28.31 -27.07
C ILE A 179 0.92 -27.59 -27.77
N PHE A 180 1.44 -26.56 -27.11
CA PHE A 180 2.64 -25.84 -27.50
C PHE A 180 3.78 -26.20 -26.55
N TYR A 181 4.93 -26.57 -27.09
CA TYR A 181 6.13 -26.88 -26.33
C TYR A 181 7.04 -25.66 -26.27
N ILE A 182 7.53 -25.33 -25.08
CA ILE A 182 8.50 -24.24 -24.89
C ILE A 182 9.89 -24.82 -25.13
N THR A 183 10.55 -24.40 -26.20
CA THR A 183 11.90 -24.89 -26.55
C THR A 183 13.02 -23.92 -26.20
N GLY A 184 12.67 -22.67 -25.90
CA GLY A 184 13.58 -21.64 -25.43
C GLY A 184 12.83 -20.39 -25.00
N ASP A 185 13.54 -19.39 -24.47
CA ASP A 185 12.95 -18.19 -23.83
C ASP A 185 11.93 -17.44 -24.70
N LYS A 186 12.10 -17.50 -26.03
CA LYS A 186 11.27 -16.80 -27.02
C LYS A 186 10.91 -17.70 -28.20
N THR A 187 10.95 -19.02 -28.03
CA THR A 187 10.64 -19.98 -29.10
C THR A 187 9.70 -21.06 -28.59
N ILE A 188 8.65 -21.30 -29.37
CA ILE A 188 7.67 -22.35 -29.11
C ILE A 188 7.53 -23.25 -30.32
N GLU A 189 7.15 -24.49 -30.08
CA GLU A 189 6.91 -25.46 -31.12
C GLU A 189 5.52 -26.08 -30.95
N VAL A 190 4.84 -26.28 -32.06
CA VAL A 190 3.56 -26.99 -32.10
C VAL A 190 3.69 -28.16 -33.07
N ASN A 191 3.08 -29.29 -32.70
CA ASN A 191 2.92 -30.41 -33.62
C ASN A 191 1.44 -30.59 -33.88
N LEU A 192 1.01 -30.24 -35.10
CA LEU A 192 -0.36 -30.42 -35.55
C LEU A 192 -0.35 -31.45 -36.67
N LEU A 193 -1.05 -32.56 -36.45
CA LEU A 193 -1.25 -33.62 -37.45
C LEU A 193 0.07 -34.15 -38.05
N GLY A 194 1.15 -34.20 -37.25
CA GLY A 194 2.47 -34.67 -37.68
C GLY A 194 3.34 -33.60 -38.35
N VAL A 195 2.83 -32.39 -38.53
CA VAL A 195 3.61 -31.25 -39.01
C VAL A 195 4.11 -30.43 -37.82
N LYS A 196 5.43 -30.43 -37.65
CA LYS A 196 6.11 -29.63 -36.64
C LYS A 196 6.32 -28.21 -37.15
N THR A 197 5.84 -27.23 -36.39
CA THR A 197 6.01 -25.81 -36.68
C THR A 197 6.64 -25.11 -35.49
N SER A 198 7.67 -24.32 -35.74
CA SER A 198 8.31 -23.47 -34.73
C SER A 198 7.85 -22.02 -34.89
N TYR A 199 7.68 -21.32 -33.77
CA TYR A 199 7.37 -19.89 -33.73
C TYR A 199 8.36 -19.16 -32.83
N LYS A 200 8.65 -17.91 -33.19
CA LYS A 200 9.44 -16.99 -32.39
C LYS A 200 8.59 -15.82 -31.90
N LYS A 201 8.77 -15.44 -30.64
CA LYS A 201 8.09 -14.30 -30.02
C LYS A 201 8.53 -13.01 -30.70
N MET A 202 7.56 -12.18 -31.07
CA MET A 202 7.81 -10.84 -31.59
C MET A 202 7.98 -9.92 -30.38
N GLU A 203 9.16 -9.34 -30.22
CA GLU A 203 9.39 -8.26 -29.26
C GLU A 203 8.74 -6.98 -29.78
N LYS A 204 8.13 -6.23 -28.86
CA LYS A 204 7.46 -4.96 -29.15
C LYS A 204 8.47 -3.82 -29.20
#